data_AF-A0A7Y2WYP5-F1
#
_entry.id   AF-A0A7Y2WYP5-F1
#
_cell.length_a   1.000
_cell.length_b   1.000
_cell.length_c   1.000
_cell.angle_alpha   90.00
_cell.angle_beta   90.00
_cell.angle_gamma   90.00
#
_symmetry.space_group_name_H-M   'P 1'
#
loop_
_entity.id
_entity.type
_entity.pdbx_description
1 polymer ?
#
loop_
_entity_poly.entity_id
_entity_poly.type
_entity_poly.pdbx_seq_one_letter_code
_entity_poly.pdbx_strand_id
1 'polypeptide(L)'
;MLVSLTLVVILFEIWYVSAFLAAYMRLRESRLLLLVGQGMMILLAFAYIAYASLGGQPINPIIALAPLVLSMVALGIWRAVAGSVPRFAQSYPRGFIDVLLFRRPASNLKRRVRTK
;
A
#
# COMPACT_ATOMS: atom_id res chain seq x y z
N MET A 1 12.88 16.01 -16.13
CA MET A 1 13.39 14.96 -15.23
C MET A 1 12.56 14.79 -13.96
N LEU A 2 12.18 15.88 -13.26
CA LEU A 2 11.29 15.81 -12.09
C LEU A 2 9.90 15.24 -12.42
N VAL A 3 9.24 15.76 -13.46
CA VAL A 3 7.90 15.31 -13.88
C VAL A 3 7.84 13.82 -14.20
N SER A 4 8.84 13.28 -14.91
CA SER A 4 8.91 11.86 -15.24
C SER A 4 9.04 10.97 -14.00
N LEU A 5 9.82 11.41 -13.00
CA LEU A 5 9.96 10.68 -11.73
C LEU A 5 8.65 10.70 -10.94
N THR A 6 7.99 11.85 -10.85
CA THR A 6 6.68 12.00 -10.18
C THR A 6 5.63 11.08 -10.80
N LEU A 7 5.59 10.98 -12.14
CA LEU A 7 4.67 10.09 -12.83
C LEU A 7 4.94 8.60 -12.55
N VAL A 8 6.21 8.19 -12.53
CA VAL A 8 6.59 6.81 -12.18
C VAL A 8 6.18 6.48 -10.75
N VAL A 9 6.37 7.41 -9.81
CA VAL A 9 5.93 7.23 -8.42
C VAL A 9 4.41 7.10 -8.34
N ILE A 10 3.65 7.95 -9.04
CA ILE A 10 2.18 7.87 -9.08
C ILE A 10 1.73 6.50 -9.62
N LEU A 11 2.31 6.03 -10.72
CA LEU A 11 2.00 4.72 -11.30
C LEU A 11 2.29 3.57 -10.31
N PHE A 12 3.43 3.63 -9.63
CA PHE A 12 3.81 2.65 -8.62
C PHE A 12 2.85 2.67 -7.43
N GLU A 13 2.45 3.85 -6.96
CA GLU A 13 1.50 3.98 -5.85
C GLU A 13 0.10 3.48 -6.22
N ILE A 14 -0.38 3.72 -7.45
CA ILE A 14 -1.64 3.14 -7.94
C ILE A 14 -1.56 1.61 -7.91
N TRP A 15 -0.45 1.04 -8.38
CA TRP A 15 -0.22 -0.40 -8.34
C TRP A 15 -0.20 -0.93 -6.90
N TYR A 16 0.50 -0.26 -6.01
CA TYR A 16 0.59 -0.58 -4.58
C TYR A 16 -0.79 -0.57 -3.91
N VAL A 17 -1.54 0.52 -4.04
CA VAL A 17 -2.90 0.67 -3.49
C VAL A 17 -3.82 -0.42 -4.02
N SER A 18 -3.76 -0.70 -5.33
CA SER A 18 -4.58 -1.73 -5.97
C SER A 18 -4.28 -3.13 -5.43
N ALA A 19 -3.00 -3.45 -5.22
CA ALA A 19 -2.56 -4.72 -4.66
C ALA A 19 -3.10 -4.94 -3.23
N PHE A 20 -2.94 -3.94 -2.36
CA PHE A 20 -3.41 -4.03 -0.97
C PHE A 20 -4.93 -3.98 -0.86
N LEU A 21 -5.61 -3.25 -1.75
CA LEU A 21 -7.07 -3.27 -1.83
C LEU A 21 -7.59 -4.64 -2.28
N ALA A 22 -6.94 -5.27 -3.27
CA ALA A 22 -7.27 -6.63 -3.70
C ALA A 22 -7.04 -7.66 -2.58
N ALA A 23 -5.96 -7.54 -1.83
CA ALA A 23 -5.72 -8.37 -0.65
C ALA A 23 -6.78 -8.16 0.44
N TYR A 24 -7.18 -6.91 0.70
CA TYR A 24 -8.28 -6.58 1.61
C TYR A 24 -9.59 -7.24 1.18
N MET A 25 -9.97 -7.16 -0.10
CA MET A 25 -11.20 -7.77 -0.60
C MET A 25 -11.21 -9.31 -0.41
N ARG A 26 -10.04 -9.95 -0.48
CA ARG A 26 -9.90 -11.41 -0.34
C ARG A 26 -9.85 -11.87 1.12
N LEU A 27 -9.13 -11.16 1.99
CA LEU A 27 -8.92 -11.52 3.39
C LEU A 27 -9.98 -10.93 4.34
N ARG A 28 -10.61 -9.83 3.93
CA ARG A 28 -11.50 -8.97 4.73
C ARG A 28 -10.88 -8.51 6.06
N GLU A 29 -9.56 -8.34 6.10
CA GLU A 29 -8.86 -7.83 7.28
C GLU A 29 -8.74 -6.31 7.22
N SER A 30 -9.48 -5.61 8.08
CA SER A 30 -9.52 -4.14 8.14
C SER A 30 -8.14 -3.49 8.31
N ARG A 31 -7.18 -4.19 8.92
CA ARG A 31 -5.83 -3.66 9.13
C ARG A 31 -5.10 -3.43 7.80
N LEU A 32 -5.40 -4.17 6.74
CA LEU A 32 -4.82 -3.94 5.41
C LEU A 32 -5.21 -2.58 4.84
N LEU A 33 -6.35 -2.00 5.29
CA LEU A 33 -6.75 -0.66 4.91
C LEU A 33 -5.78 0.41 5.42
N LEU A 34 -4.98 0.14 6.45
CA LEU A 34 -3.92 1.06 6.87
C LEU A 34 -2.86 1.23 5.77
N LEU A 35 -2.48 0.13 5.10
CA LEU A 35 -1.53 0.17 3.98
C LEU A 35 -2.16 0.81 2.74
N VAL A 36 -3.44 0.52 2.47
CA VAL A 36 -4.20 1.21 1.41
C VAL A 36 -4.24 2.73 1.68
N GLY A 37 -4.56 3.13 2.91
CA GLY A 37 -4.60 4.53 3.34
C GLY A 37 -3.23 5.20 3.25
N GLN A 38 -2.16 4.50 3.66
CA GLN A 38 -0.79 4.97 3.49
C GLN A 38 -0.48 5.27 2.01
N GLY A 39 -0.73 4.31 1.11
CA GLY A 39 -0.49 4.49 -0.32
C GLY A 39 -1.33 5.62 -0.92
N MET A 40 -2.59 5.76 -0.49
CA MET A 40 -3.45 6.88 -0.92
C MET A 40 -2.92 8.25 -0.47
N MET A 41 -2.36 8.35 0.74
CA MET A 41 -1.74 9.61 1.19
C MET A 41 -0.51 9.97 0.36
N ILE A 42 0.35 8.99 0.06
CA ILE A 42 1.51 9.20 -0.81
C ILE A 42 1.04 9.60 -2.22
N LEU A 43 0.05 8.89 -2.78
CA LEU A 43 -0.55 9.20 -4.07
C LEU A 43 -1.07 10.64 -4.12
N LEU A 44 -1.79 11.09 -3.09
CA LEU A 44 -2.31 12.46 -3.01
C LEU A 44 -1.18 13.50 -2.96
N ALA A 45 -0.12 13.23 -2.20
CA ALA A 45 1.05 14.11 -2.12
C ALA A 45 1.70 14.30 -3.50
N PHE A 46 1.96 13.20 -4.20
CA PHE A 46 2.60 13.23 -5.53
C PHE A 46 1.66 13.74 -6.62
N ALA A 47 0.35 13.47 -6.54
CA ALA A 47 -0.65 14.05 -7.44
C ALA A 47 -0.72 15.57 -7.30
N TYR A 48 -0.68 16.10 -6.07
CA TYR A 48 -0.61 17.55 -5.83
C TYR A 48 0.67 18.17 -6.42
N ILE A 49 1.82 17.54 -6.19
CA ILE A 49 3.11 18.01 -6.75
C ILE A 49 3.07 18.00 -8.29
N ALA A 50 2.54 16.94 -8.90
CA ALA A 50 2.39 16.85 -10.35
C ALA A 50 1.48 17.96 -10.89
N TYR A 51 0.33 18.17 -10.25
CA TYR A 51 -0.62 19.22 -10.63
C TYR A 51 0.00 20.62 -10.53
N ALA A 52 0.63 20.95 -9.40
CA ALA A 52 1.27 22.24 -9.21
C ALA A 52 2.43 22.47 -10.19
N SER A 53 3.23 21.43 -10.45
CA SER A 53 4.35 21.50 -11.40
C SER A 53 3.90 21.67 -12.85
N LEU A 54 2.80 21.03 -13.27
CA LEU A 54 2.26 21.17 -14.63
C LEU A 54 1.55 22.50 -14.81
N GLY A 55 0.90 23.02 -13.76
CA GLY A 55 0.21 24.30 -13.77
C GLY A 55 1.11 25.52 -13.55
N GLY A 56 2.43 25.32 -13.37
CA GLY A 56 3.38 26.41 -13.07
C GLY A 56 3.11 27.11 -11.74
N GLN A 57 2.37 26.47 -10.83
CA GLN A 57 2.01 27.05 -9.54
C GLN A 57 3.12 26.77 -8.50
N PRO A 58 3.33 27.69 -7.53
CA PRO A 58 4.23 27.43 -6.43
C PRO A 58 3.71 26.25 -5.59
N ILE A 59 4.59 25.29 -5.32
CA ILE A 59 4.27 24.11 -4.51
C ILE A 59 4.21 24.55 -3.05
N ASN A 60 3.05 24.38 -2.39
CA ASN A 60 2.95 24.59 -0.96
C ASN A 60 3.58 23.39 -0.22
N PRO A 61 4.69 23.59 0.53
CA PRO A 61 5.41 22.50 1.17
C PRO A 61 4.57 21.80 2.24
N ILE A 62 3.65 22.51 2.91
CA ILE A 62 2.81 21.91 3.96
C ILE A 62 1.83 20.92 3.34
N ILE A 63 1.21 21.27 2.22
CA ILE A 63 0.25 20.41 1.51
C ILE A 63 0.95 19.18 0.93
N ALA A 64 2.19 19.33 0.46
CA ALA A 64 2.99 18.22 -0.03
C ALA A 64 3.52 17.31 1.10
N LEU A 65 3.98 17.87 2.22
CA LEU A 65 4.64 17.13 3.30
C LEU A 65 3.67 16.50 4.30
N ALA A 66 2.56 17.16 4.64
CA ALA A 66 1.59 16.64 5.61
C ALA A 66 1.10 15.21 5.29
N PRO A 67 0.66 14.88 4.06
CA PRO A 67 0.28 13.51 3.70
C PRO A 67 1.45 12.53 3.76
N LEU A 68 2.68 12.96 3.44
CA LEU A 68 3.87 12.12 3.56
C LEU A 68 4.18 11.77 5.02
N VAL A 69 4.12 12.75 5.92
CA VAL A 69 4.30 12.52 7.37
C VAL A 69 3.23 11.57 7.90
N LEU A 70 1.97 11.79 7.54
CA LEU A 70 0.86 10.89 7.93
C LEU A 70 1.07 9.47 7.40
N SER A 71 1.56 9.31 6.17
CA SER A 71 1.88 8.00 5.60
C SER A 71 2.98 7.29 6.40
N MET A 72 3.98 8.02 6.88
CA MET A 72 5.08 7.49 7.67
C MET A 72 4.60 7.03 9.06
N VAL A 73 3.69 7.79 9.68
CA VAL A 73 3.03 7.40 10.93
C VAL A 73 2.17 6.14 10.72
N ALA A 74 1.39 6.09 9.64
CA ALA A 74 0.57 4.92 9.32
C ALA A 74 1.42 3.65 9.13
N LEU A 75 2.58 3.77 8.48
CA LEU A 75 3.54 2.67 8.32
C LEU A 75 4.11 2.22 9.68
N GLY A 76 4.41 3.16 10.58
CA GLY A 76 4.86 2.85 11.94
C GLY A 76 3.82 2.06 12.73
N ILE A 77 2.55 2.51 12.68
CA ILE A 77 1.42 1.82 13.31
C ILE A 77 1.25 0.42 12.70
N TRP A 78 1.33 0.29 11.37
CA TRP A 78 1.27 -1.01 10.72
C TRP A 78 2.36 -1.95 11.24
N ARG A 79 3.61 -1.50 11.34
CA ARG A 79 4.71 -2.34 11.86
C ARG A 79 4.48 -2.80 13.29
N ALA A 80 3.93 -1.92 14.15
CA ALA A 80 3.59 -2.28 15.52
C ALA A 80 2.47 -3.34 15.59
N VAL A 81 1.51 -3.30 14.65
CA VAL A 81 0.33 -4.18 14.65
C VAL A 81 0.51 -5.42 13.76
N ALA A 82 1.50 -5.44 12.84
CA ALA A 82 1.67 -6.48 11.81
C ALA A 82 1.81 -7.89 12.38
N GLY A 83 2.48 -8.06 13.52
CA GLY A 83 2.60 -9.36 14.19
C GLY A 83 1.28 -9.95 14.68
N SER A 84 0.24 -9.13 14.81
CA SER A 84 -1.08 -9.53 15.29
C SER A 84 -2.05 -9.91 14.18
N VAL A 85 -1.62 -9.98 12.91
CA VAL A 85 -2.47 -10.23 11.72
C VAL A 85 -2.37 -11.70 11.27
N PRO A 86 -3.05 -12.65 11.94
CA PRO A 86 -2.85 -14.07 11.72
C PRO A 86 -3.30 -14.54 10.34
N ARG A 87 -4.37 -13.96 9.74
CA ARG A 87 -4.86 -14.44 8.44
C ARG A 87 -3.95 -13.97 7.30
N PHE A 88 -3.40 -12.76 7.40
CA PHE A 88 -2.38 -12.28 6.46
C PHE A 88 -1.15 -13.19 6.45
N ALA A 89 -0.55 -13.45 7.62
CA ALA A 89 0.65 -14.29 7.72
C ALA A 89 0.41 -15.74 7.27
N GLN A 90 -0.78 -16.30 7.53
CA GLN A 90 -1.13 -17.64 7.08
C GLN A 90 -1.43 -17.73 5.57
N SER A 91 -2.05 -16.69 5.00
CA SER A 91 -2.49 -16.70 3.61
C SER A 91 -1.41 -16.23 2.63
N TYR A 92 -0.48 -15.41 3.12
CA TYR A 92 0.63 -14.83 2.38
C TYR A 92 1.96 -15.13 3.08
N PRO A 93 2.55 -16.31 2.85
CA PRO A 93 3.79 -16.72 3.53
C PRO A 93 4.99 -15.83 3.16
N ARG A 94 4.99 -15.18 1.98
CA ARG A 94 5.99 -14.18 1.61
C ARG A 94 5.52 -12.74 1.89
N GLY A 95 4.41 -12.58 2.60
CA GLY A 95 3.86 -11.32 3.04
C GLY A 95 3.59 -10.34 1.89
N PHE A 96 4.30 -9.21 1.93
CA PHE A 96 4.12 -8.09 0.99
C PHE A 96 4.36 -8.48 -0.47
N ILE A 97 5.35 -9.35 -0.75
CA ILE A 97 5.72 -9.72 -2.12
C ILE A 97 4.56 -10.45 -2.80
N ASP A 98 3.88 -11.36 -2.08
CA ASP A 98 2.77 -12.10 -2.66
C ASP A 98 1.57 -11.17 -2.97
N VAL A 99 1.35 -10.15 -2.14
CA VAL A 99 0.30 -9.15 -2.37
C VAL A 99 0.63 -8.27 -3.57
N LEU A 100 1.85 -7.74 -3.66
CA LEU A 100 2.29 -6.90 -4.78
C LEU A 100 2.22 -7.65 -6.12
N LEU A 101 2.50 -8.97 -6.12
CA LEU A 101 2.35 -9.83 -7.29
C LEU A 101 0.90 -10.30 -7.53
N PHE A 102 -0.09 -9.73 -6.84
CA PHE A 102 -1.51 -10.09 -6.90
C PHE A 102 -1.82 -11.59 -6.67
N ARG A 103 -0.93 -12.32 -6.00
CA ARG A 103 -1.10 -13.77 -5.79
C ARG A 103 -2.36 -14.06 -4.98
N ARG A 104 -3.01 -15.18 -5.31
CA ARG A 104 -4.18 -15.65 -4.56
C ARG A 104 -3.74 -16.10 -3.16
N PRO A 105 -4.52 -15.79 -2.12
CA PRO A 105 -4.25 -16.25 -0.77
C PRO A 105 -4.22 -17.78 -0.74
N ALA A 106 -3.23 -18.35 -0.07
CA ALA A 106 -3.13 -19.80 0.08
C ALA A 106 -4.27 -20.31 0.97
N SER A 107 -5.37 -20.76 0.38
CA SER A 107 -6.42 -21.47 1.12
C SER A 107 -5.93 -22.89 1.45
N ASN A 108 -5.76 -23.20 2.73
CA ASN A 108 -5.47 -24.54 3.25
C ASN A 108 -4.08 -25.15 2.97
N LEU A 109 -3.05 -24.72 3.70
CA LEU A 109 -1.84 -25.54 3.91
C LEU A 109 -2.15 -26.84 4.70
N LYS A 110 -3.13 -26.83 5.62
CA LYS A 110 -3.53 -28.01 6.40
C LYS A 110 -4.23 -29.12 5.59
N ARG A 111 -4.88 -28.82 4.46
CA ARG A 111 -5.60 -29.84 3.66
C ARG A 111 -4.65 -30.76 2.89
N ARG A 112 -3.44 -30.31 2.55
CA ARG A 112 -2.44 -31.14 1.85
C ARG A 112 -1.76 -32.19 2.74
N VAL A 113 -1.82 -32.05 4.07
CA VAL A 113 -1.18 -33.01 4.99
C VAL A 113 -2.12 -34.16 5.36
N ARG A 114 -3.45 -33.98 5.24
CA ARG A 114 -4.44 -35.00 5.65
C ARG A 114 -4.86 -35.97 4.53
N THR A 115 -4.26 -35.87 3.35
CA THR A 115 -4.45 -36.83 2.24
C THR A 115 -3.14 -37.54 1.97
N LYS A 116 -2.69 -38.36 2.91
CA LYS A 116 -1.77 -39.48 2.68
C LYS A 116 -2.16 -40.60 3.64
#